data_AF-A0A6A7M1W3-F1
#
_entry.id   AF-A0A6A7M1W3-F1
#
_cell.length_a   1.000
_cell.length_b   1.000
_cell.length_c   1.000
_cell.angle_alpha   90.00
_cell.angle_beta   90.00
_cell.angle_gamma   90.00
#
_symmetry.space_group_name_H-M   'P 1'
#
loop_
_entity.id
_entity.type
_entity.pdbx_description
1 polymer ?
#
loop_
_entity_poly.entity_id
_entity_poly.type
_entity_poly.pdbx_seq_one_letter_code
_entity_poly.pdbx_strand_id
1 'polypeptide(L)'
;MSTWTESTYFPTVTVGDAKIRFVAVGRTADEGDHDIYVTQLPDRPLLYGEWRARYARNGNDFDIEVLDFGLIEPRDFGIPSPLRRLRLDRRERTSVQELVVVLFANEEARNREWPFSGSKARFLGQVFFASNWILV
;
A
#
# COMPACT_ATOMS: atom_id res chain seq x y z
N MET A 1 -11.55 -21.58 4.58
CA MET A 1 -11.25 -20.51 5.56
C MET A 1 -9.77 -20.23 5.45
N SER A 2 -9.38 -19.19 4.72
CA SER A 2 -7.99 -18.76 4.65
C SER A 2 -7.68 -17.96 5.91
N THR A 3 -6.76 -18.47 6.73
CA THR A 3 -6.29 -17.81 7.95
C THR A 3 -5.33 -16.70 7.54
N TRP A 4 -5.83 -15.47 7.48
CA TRP A 4 -5.00 -14.27 7.37
C TRP A 4 -4.19 -14.14 8.65
N THR A 5 -2.89 -14.33 8.56
CA THR A 5 -1.99 -13.97 9.65
C THR A 5 -1.52 -12.57 9.33
N GLU A 6 -2.03 -11.54 10.03
CA GLU A 6 -1.42 -10.22 9.96
C GLU A 6 0.01 -10.35 10.46
N SER A 7 0.95 -10.39 9.53
CA SER A 7 2.37 -10.33 9.84
C SER A 7 2.63 -9.04 10.63
N THR A 8 2.93 -9.16 11.91
CA THR A 8 3.44 -8.07 12.76
C THR A 8 4.89 -7.70 12.43
N TYR A 9 5.48 -8.27 11.37
CA TYR A 9 6.91 -8.21 11.09
C TYR A 9 7.39 -7.01 10.27
N PHE A 10 6.48 -6.17 9.74
CA PHE A 10 6.88 -5.00 8.97
C PHE A 10 7.10 -3.77 9.85
N PRO A 11 8.22 -3.04 9.69
CA PRO A 11 8.44 -1.77 10.36
C PRO A 11 7.25 -0.85 10.15
N THR A 12 6.72 -0.33 11.25
CA THR A 12 5.64 0.65 11.22
C THR A 12 6.23 2.04 11.19
N VAL A 13 5.90 2.79 10.14
CA VAL A 13 6.28 4.18 10.00
C VAL A 13 5.19 5.06 10.61
N THR A 14 5.58 6.09 11.34
CA THR A 14 4.65 6.98 12.09
C THR A 14 4.86 8.42 11.65
N VAL A 15 3.77 9.13 11.36
CA VAL A 15 3.75 10.57 11.03
C VAL A 15 2.65 11.22 11.87
N GLY A 16 3.05 12.03 12.85
CA GLY A 16 2.13 12.48 13.90
C GLY A 16 1.52 11.29 14.64
N ASP A 17 0.20 11.25 14.77
CA ASP A 17 -0.53 10.15 15.40
C ASP A 17 -0.94 9.02 14.43
N ALA A 18 -0.62 9.19 13.14
CA ALA A 18 -0.98 8.23 12.11
C ALA A 18 0.17 7.27 11.82
N LYS A 19 -0.18 6.03 11.46
CA LYS A 19 0.78 4.95 11.21
C LYS A 19 0.54 4.30 9.86
N ILE A 20 1.59 3.76 9.27
CA ILE A 20 1.55 3.03 8.01
C ILE A 20 2.59 1.91 7.99
N ARG A 21 2.27 0.78 7.37
CA ARG A 21 3.21 -0.34 7.16
C ARG A 21 2.81 -1.17 5.95
N PHE A 22 3.77 -1.89 5.38
CA PHE A 22 3.46 -2.95 4.42
C PHE A 22 2.79 -4.15 5.09
N VAL A 23 2.05 -4.92 4.32
CA VAL A 23 1.36 -6.13 4.79
C VAL A 23 1.66 -7.28 3.83
N ALA A 24 2.19 -8.37 4.38
CA ALA A 24 2.28 -9.63 3.66
C ALA A 24 0.88 -10.23 3.56
N VAL A 25 0.44 -10.50 2.34
CA VAL A 25 -0.87 -11.09 2.07
C VAL A 25 -0.60 -12.51 1.56
N GLY A 26 -1.20 -13.50 2.24
CA GLY A 26 -1.07 -14.91 1.87
C GLY A 26 -1.51 -15.11 0.42
N ARG A 27 -0.54 -15.43 -0.44
CA ARG A 27 -0.74 -15.63 -1.87
C ARG A 27 -1.63 -16.86 -2.10
N THR A 28 -2.87 -16.66 -2.53
CA THR A 28 -3.70 -17.71 -3.11
C THR A 28 -3.26 -17.91 -4.55
N ALA A 29 -3.00 -19.15 -4.97
CA ALA A 29 -2.39 -19.46 -6.28
C ALA A 29 -3.21 -19.00 -7.50
N ASP A 30 -4.47 -18.62 -7.29
CA ASP A 30 -5.44 -18.30 -8.34
C ASP A 30 -5.80 -16.79 -8.42
N GLU A 31 -5.34 -15.97 -7.47
CA GLU A 31 -5.53 -14.52 -7.46
C GLU A 31 -4.18 -13.84 -7.71
N GLY A 32 -4.15 -12.81 -8.55
CA GLY A 32 -2.89 -12.10 -8.84
C GLY A 32 -2.24 -11.58 -7.56
N ASP A 33 -0.91 -11.54 -7.50
CA ASP A 33 -0.21 -10.98 -6.35
C ASP A 33 -0.62 -9.50 -6.17
N HIS A 34 -1.30 -9.20 -5.05
CA HIS A 34 -1.66 -7.84 -4.64
C HIS A 34 -0.64 -7.35 -3.61
N ASP A 35 0.13 -6.31 -3.95
CA ASP A 35 1.03 -5.67 -3.00
C ASP A 35 0.25 -4.65 -2.16
N ILE A 36 0.29 -4.79 -0.84
CA ILE A 36 -0.64 -4.09 0.06
C ILE A 36 0.09 -3.34 1.17
N TYR A 37 -0.49 -2.21 1.57
CA TYR A 37 -0.13 -1.49 2.78
C TYR A 37 -1.37 -1.23 3.62
N VAL A 38 -1.17 -1.00 4.92
CA VAL A 38 -2.23 -0.65 5.87
C VAL A 38 -1.86 0.62 6.60
N THR A 39 -2.87 1.45 6.83
CA THR A 39 -2.76 2.68 7.62
C THR A 39 -3.65 2.59 8.86
N GLN A 40 -3.22 3.28 9.91
CA GLN A 40 -4.00 3.57 11.10
C GLN A 40 -4.07 5.09 11.23
N LEU A 41 -5.19 5.69 10.82
CA LEU A 41 -5.46 7.10 11.04
C LEU A 41 -6.11 7.30 12.43
N PRO A 42 -5.99 8.49 13.03
CA PRO A 42 -6.73 8.81 14.25
C PRO A 42 -8.24 8.59 14.06
N ASP A 43 -8.88 7.95 15.03
CA ASP A 43 -10.33 7.71 15.06
C ASP A 43 -10.91 6.94 13.86
N ARG A 44 -10.07 6.23 13.11
CA ARG A 44 -10.48 5.36 11.99
C ARG A 44 -10.13 3.89 12.26
N PRO A 45 -10.88 2.95 11.65
CA PRO A 45 -10.41 1.57 11.57
C PRO A 45 -9.11 1.50 10.75
N LEU A 46 -8.47 0.33 10.74
CA LEU A 46 -7.41 0.07 9.78
C LEU A 46 -7.95 0.21 8.36
N LEU A 47 -7.23 0.95 7.54
CA LEU A 47 -7.55 1.14 6.13
C LEU A 47 -6.42 0.60 5.29
N TYR A 48 -6.78 -0.24 4.33
CA TYR A 48 -5.83 -0.88 3.44
C TYR A 48 -5.83 -0.19 2.08
N GLY A 49 -4.70 -0.29 1.39
CA GLY A 49 -4.56 0.14 0.01
C GLY A 49 -3.61 -0.77 -0.77
N GLU A 50 -3.80 -0.77 -2.08
CA GLU A 50 -3.00 -1.55 -3.02
C GLU A 50 -2.00 -0.67 -3.75
N TRP A 51 -0.85 -1.28 -4.06
CA TRP A 51 0.18 -0.69 -4.87
C TRP A 51 0.75 -1.73 -5.84
N ARG A 52 1.56 -1.24 -6.78
CA ARG A 52 2.38 -2.09 -7.63
C ARG A 52 3.66 -1.38 -8.05
N ALA A 53 4.64 -2.17 -8.45
CA ALA A 53 5.79 -1.65 -9.16
C ALA A 53 5.40 -1.21 -10.59
N ARG A 54 5.78 0.02 -10.93
CA ARG A 54 5.67 0.58 -12.28
C ARG A 54 7.03 0.55 -12.95
N TYR A 55 7.33 -0.56 -13.63
CA TYR A 55 8.61 -0.73 -14.31
C TYR A 55 8.75 0.22 -15.50
N ALA A 56 9.92 0.82 -15.63
CA ALA A 56 10.34 1.49 -16.84
C ALA A 56 10.54 0.47 -17.98
N ARG A 57 10.58 0.97 -19.22
CA ARG A 57 10.74 0.12 -20.41
C ARG A 57 12.01 -0.73 -20.42
N ASN A 58 13.02 -0.34 -19.65
CA ASN A 58 14.28 -1.09 -19.54
C ASN A 58 14.17 -2.33 -18.64
N GLY A 59 13.05 -2.52 -17.93
CA GLY A 59 12.83 -3.64 -17.00
C GLY A 59 13.72 -3.63 -15.76
N ASN A 60 14.61 -2.65 -15.63
CA ASN A 60 15.63 -2.57 -14.59
C ASN A 60 15.46 -1.36 -13.68
N ASP A 61 14.54 -0.46 -14.00
CA ASP A 61 14.17 0.64 -13.13
C ASP A 61 12.66 0.57 -12.88
N PHE A 62 12.23 0.98 -11.69
CA PHE A 62 10.82 1.07 -11.36
C PHE A 62 10.53 2.24 -10.44
N ASP A 63 9.28 2.70 -10.53
CA ASP A 63 8.64 3.58 -9.56
C ASP A 63 7.48 2.83 -8.91
N ILE A 64 6.74 3.50 -8.02
CA ILE A 64 5.55 2.93 -7.39
C ILE A 64 4.29 3.57 -7.96
N GLU A 65 3.25 2.76 -8.14
CA GLU A 65 1.90 3.23 -8.41
C GLU A 65 0.94 2.73 -7.32
N VAL A 66 0.27 3.66 -6.66
CA VAL A 66 -0.82 3.41 -5.72
C VAL A 66 -2.11 3.26 -6.51
N LEU A 67 -2.73 2.09 -6.42
CA LEU A 67 -3.90 1.73 -7.22
C LEU A 67 -5.18 2.14 -6.53
N ASP A 68 -5.28 1.84 -5.23
CA ASP A 68 -6.43 2.18 -4.42
C ASP A 68 -6.08 2.38 -2.94
N PHE A 69 -7.07 2.89 -2.20
CA PHE A 69 -7.01 3.06 -0.77
C PHE A 69 -8.42 3.13 -0.16
N GLY A 70 -8.53 2.71 1.10
CA GLY A 70 -9.71 2.89 1.93
C GLY A 70 -10.51 1.62 2.16
N LEU A 71 -9.98 0.47 1.74
CA LEU A 71 -10.59 -0.83 1.98
C LEU A 71 -10.55 -1.13 3.49
N ILE A 72 -11.63 -1.70 4.02
CA ILE A 72 -11.74 -2.03 5.46
C ILE A 72 -11.36 -3.48 5.71
N GLU A 73 -11.54 -4.35 4.71
CA GLU A 73 -11.33 -5.78 4.84
C GLU A 73 -10.30 -6.28 3.81
N PRO A 74 -9.32 -7.10 4.24
CA PRO A 74 -8.34 -7.69 3.33
C PRO A 74 -8.90 -8.57 2.21
N ARG A 75 -10.15 -9.02 2.30
CA ARG A 75 -10.77 -9.82 1.23
C ARG A 75 -11.29 -8.97 0.06
N ASP A 76 -11.20 -7.65 0.17
CA ASP A 76 -11.74 -6.72 -0.81
C ASP A 76 -10.70 -6.26 -1.84
N PHE A 77 -9.45 -6.73 -1.73
CA PHE A 77 -8.40 -6.43 -2.70
C PHE A 77 -8.72 -6.96 -4.10
N GLY A 78 -8.28 -6.23 -5.12
CA GLY A 78 -8.56 -6.52 -6.52
C GLY A 78 -10.01 -6.24 -6.94
N ILE A 79 -10.86 -5.80 -6.02
CA ILE A 79 -12.26 -5.46 -6.28
C ILE A 79 -12.38 -3.93 -6.28
N PRO A 80 -12.40 -3.27 -7.45
CA PRO A 80 -12.51 -1.81 -7.56
C PRO A 80 -13.94 -1.32 -7.29
N SER A 81 -14.50 -1.64 -6.12
CA SER A 81 -15.85 -1.25 -5.72
C SER A 81 -15.81 -0.01 -4.81
N PRO A 82 -16.45 1.10 -5.19
CA PRO A 82 -16.61 2.25 -4.30
C PRO A 82 -17.38 1.94 -3.01
N LEU A 83 -18.19 0.86 -2.98
CA LEU A 83 -18.99 0.51 -1.80
C LEU A 83 -18.16 -0.16 -0.69
N ARG A 84 -16.95 -0.65 -1.02
CA ARG A 84 -16.05 -1.33 -0.09
C ARG A 84 -14.95 -0.42 0.44
N ARG A 85 -14.92 0.83 -0.02
CA ARG A 85 -13.94 1.84 0.38
C ARG A 85 -14.60 2.91 1.24
N LEU A 86 -13.90 3.32 2.29
CA LEU A 86 -14.31 4.46 3.11
C LEU A 86 -14.01 5.77 2.39
N ARG A 87 -14.96 6.70 2.49
CA ARG A 87 -14.74 8.09 2.08
C ARG A 87 -13.92 8.81 3.13
N LEU A 88 -12.92 9.54 2.65
CA LEU A 88 -12.05 10.37 3.46
C LEU A 88 -12.27 11.85 3.14
N ASP A 89 -12.23 12.66 4.18
CA ASP A 89 -12.28 14.11 4.00
C ASP A 89 -10.98 14.63 3.35
N ARG A 90 -10.91 15.95 3.11
CA ARG A 90 -9.74 16.54 2.46
C ARG A 90 -8.46 16.39 3.29
N ARG A 91 -8.55 16.54 4.61
CA ARG A 91 -7.40 16.47 5.51
C ARG A 91 -6.87 15.03 5.58
N GLU A 92 -7.76 14.07 5.74
CA GLU A 92 -7.43 12.66 5.78
C GLU A 92 -6.75 12.20 4.50
N ARG A 93 -7.25 12.64 3.34
CA ARG A 93 -6.61 12.35 2.04
C ARG A 93 -5.18 12.86 1.96
N THR A 94 -4.94 14.09 2.41
CA THR A 94 -3.58 14.65 2.48
C THR A 94 -2.69 13.85 3.41
N SER A 95 -3.19 13.48 4.60
CA SER A 95 -2.44 12.66 5.56
C SER A 95 -2.10 11.27 5.02
N VAL A 96 -3.03 10.60 4.33
CA VAL A 96 -2.76 9.30 3.71
C VAL A 96 -1.70 9.43 2.61
N GLN A 97 -1.81 10.45 1.76
CA GLN A 97 -0.83 10.67 0.70
C GLN A 97 0.58 10.90 1.27
N GLU A 98 0.71 11.67 2.34
CA GLU A 98 1.96 11.88 3.06
C GLU A 98 2.51 10.57 3.66
N LEU A 99 1.67 9.81 4.37
CA LEU A 99 2.04 8.51 4.94
C LEU A 99 2.59 7.57 3.87
N VAL A 100 1.91 7.46 2.73
CA VAL A 100 2.32 6.58 1.63
C VAL A 100 3.68 7.00 1.06
N VAL A 101 3.89 8.30 0.82
CA VAL A 101 5.18 8.82 0.35
C VAL A 101 6.29 8.51 1.36
N VAL A 102 6.04 8.72 2.65
CA VAL A 102 7.00 8.45 3.72
C VAL A 102 7.29 6.95 3.86
N LEU A 103 6.29 6.08 3.71
CA LEU A 103 6.46 4.62 3.72
C LEU A 103 7.44 4.18 2.62
N PHE A 104 7.22 4.61 1.38
CA PHE A 104 8.08 4.22 0.25
C PHE A 104 9.46 4.91 0.29
N ALA A 105 9.56 6.08 0.93
CA ALA A 105 10.84 6.72 1.19
C ALA A 105 11.65 6.03 2.30
N ASN A 106 11.01 5.29 3.20
CA ASN A 106 11.67 4.58 4.30
C ASN A 106 12.36 3.30 3.81
N GLU A 107 13.70 3.29 3.86
CA GLU A 107 14.52 2.18 3.38
C GLU A 107 14.34 0.89 4.19
N GLU A 108 14.27 1.00 5.52
CA GLU A 108 14.11 -0.16 6.40
C GLU A 108 12.78 -0.87 6.16
N ALA A 109 11.71 -0.09 5.98
CA ALA A 109 10.38 -0.61 5.72
C ALA A 109 10.32 -1.32 4.35
N ARG A 110 10.85 -0.68 3.28
CA ARG A 110 10.74 -1.22 1.92
C ARG A 110 11.70 -2.38 1.65
N ASN A 111 12.88 -2.44 2.27
CA ASN A 111 13.89 -3.48 1.98
C ASN A 111 13.45 -4.91 2.38
N ARG A 112 12.25 -5.08 2.93
CA ARG A 112 11.63 -6.38 3.21
C ARG A 112 10.56 -6.78 2.20
N GLU A 113 10.22 -5.91 1.26
CA GLU A 113 9.19 -6.11 0.26
C GLU A 113 9.78 -6.36 -1.12
N TRP A 114 9.14 -7.22 -1.92
CA TRP A 114 9.43 -7.26 -3.35
C TRP A 114 8.77 -6.03 -4.01
N PRO A 115 9.37 -5.38 -5.04
CA PRO A 115 10.67 -5.68 -5.66
C PRO A 115 11.87 -4.94 -5.06
N PHE A 116 11.72 -4.26 -3.93
CA PHE A 116 12.85 -3.57 -3.28
C PHE A 116 13.91 -4.55 -2.77
N SER A 117 13.44 -5.70 -2.28
CA SER A 117 14.25 -6.83 -1.87
C SER A 117 14.35 -7.84 -3.02
N GLY A 118 15.55 -8.37 -3.27
CA GLY A 118 15.77 -9.48 -4.20
C GLY A 118 15.73 -9.14 -5.70
N SER A 119 15.24 -7.98 -6.11
CA SER A 119 15.28 -7.56 -7.52
C SER A 119 16.65 -6.96 -7.87
N LYS A 120 17.08 -7.14 -9.13
CA LYS A 120 18.18 -6.34 -9.70
C LYS A 120 17.69 -4.96 -10.16
N ALA A 121 16.38 -4.72 -10.15
CA ALA A 121 15.79 -3.47 -10.56
C ALA A 121 16.01 -2.38 -9.49
N ARG A 122 16.22 -1.15 -9.94
CA ARG A 122 16.46 0.01 -9.09
C ARG A 122 15.17 0.81 -8.91
N PHE A 123 14.86 1.12 -7.67
CA PHE A 123 13.79 2.07 -7.35
C PHE A 123 14.24 3.50 -7.66
N LEU A 124 13.48 4.23 -8.47
CA LEU A 124 13.79 5.61 -8.87
C LEU A 124 13.21 6.67 -7.91
N GLY A 125 12.40 6.26 -6.94
CA GLY A 125 11.93 7.12 -5.85
C GLY A 125 10.62 7.86 -6.12
N GLN A 126 9.96 7.68 -7.27
CA GLN A 126 8.65 8.32 -7.52
C GLN A 126 7.50 7.45 -7.00
N VAL A 127 6.46 8.12 -6.52
CA VAL A 127 5.20 7.52 -6.12
C VAL A 127 4.08 8.19 -6.92
N PHE A 128 3.43 7.41 -7.77
CA PHE A 128 2.29 7.82 -8.57
C PHE A 128 0.99 7.37 -7.90
N PHE A 129 -0.06 8.17 -8.01
CA PHE A 129 -1.39 7.84 -7.50
C PHE A 129 -2.34 7.71 -8.68
N ALA A 130 -2.99 6.55 -8.81
CA ALA A 130 -3.95 6.29 -9.87
C ALA A 130 -5.14 7.26 -9.80
N SER A 131 -5.80 7.50 -10.94
CA SER A 131 -7.06 8.26 -10.94
C SER A 131 -8.11 7.50 -10.14
N ASN A 132 -8.73 8.15 -9.15
CA ASN A 132 -9.68 7.54 -8.19
C ASN A 132 -9.08 6.50 -7.24
N TRP A 133 -7.76 6.57 -6.96
CA TRP A 133 -7.12 5.73 -5.92
C TRP A 133 -7.86 5.86 -4.58
N ILE A 134 -8.30 7.07 -4.25
CA ILE A 134 -9.07 7.38 -3.05
C ILE A 134 -10.46 7.89 -3.43
N LEU A 135 -11.47 7.52 -2.64
CA LEU A 135 -12.81 8.08 -2.79
C LEU A 135 -12.86 9.51 -2.26
N VAL A 136 -13.51 10.37 -3.03
CA VAL A 136 -13.74 11.79 -2.74
C VAL A 136 -15.14 12.02 -2.20
#